data_AF-A0A1T4W180-F1
#
_entry.id   AF-A0A1T4W180-F1
#
_cell.length_a   1.000
_cell.length_b   1.000
_cell.length_c   1.000
_cell.angle_alpha   90.00
_cell.angle_beta   90.00
_cell.angle_gamma   90.00
#
_symmetry.space_group_name_H-M   'P 1'
#
loop_
_entity.id
_entity.type
_entity.pdbx_description
1 polymer ?
#
loop_
_entity_poly.entity_id
_entity_poly.type
_entity_poly.pdbx_seq_one_letter_code
_entity_poly.pdbx_strand_id
1 'polypeptide(L)' 'MAKTGLKANGKLKKGYKFKKGGGTVKVSMTKKKKTPRKRK' A
#
# COMPACT_ATOMS: atom_id res chain seq x y z
N MET A 1 0.43 16.51 -14.64
CA MET A 1 -0.48 15.45 -14.12
C MET A 1 -0.10 15.14 -12.68
N ALA A 2 -0.99 15.37 -11.70
CA ALA A 2 -0.70 15.04 -10.31
C ALA A 2 -0.58 13.51 -10.17
N LYS A 3 0.59 13.00 -9.74
CA LYS A 3 0.79 11.55 -9.52
C LYS A 3 -0.25 11.08 -8.50
N THR A 4 -1.12 10.17 -8.91
CA THR A 4 -2.16 9.59 -8.04
C THR A 4 -1.53 9.09 -6.74
N GLY A 5 -2.08 9.49 -5.60
CA GLY A 5 -1.57 9.06 -4.28
C GLY A 5 -0.40 9.89 -3.71
N LEU A 6 0.10 10.90 -4.42
CA LEU A 6 1.06 11.89 -3.90
C LEU A 6 0.36 13.25 -3.66
N LYS A 7 0.81 13.95 -2.62
CA LYS A 7 0.45 15.34 -2.33
C LYS A 7 1.36 16.28 -3.13
N ALA A 8 0.97 17.55 -3.22
CA ALA A 8 1.80 18.58 -3.84
C ALA A 8 3.18 18.71 -3.20
N ASN A 9 3.30 18.43 -1.89
CA ASN A 9 4.56 18.43 -1.14
C ASN A 9 5.37 17.12 -1.23
N GLY A 10 5.08 16.25 -2.20
CA GLY A 10 5.82 14.99 -2.41
C GLY A 10 5.53 13.88 -1.39
N LYS A 11 4.70 14.12 -0.37
CA LYS A 11 4.32 13.09 0.60
C LYS A 11 3.16 12.23 0.09
N LEU A 12 3.08 10.99 0.53
CA LEU A 12 1.95 10.10 0.19
C LEU A 12 0.64 10.53 0.87
N LYS A 13 -0.48 10.32 0.18
CA LYS A 13 -1.83 10.40 0.77
C LYS A 13 -2.05 9.22 1.74
N LYS A 14 -2.87 9.42 2.77
CA LYS A 14 -3.21 8.36 3.74
C LYS A 14 -3.79 7.15 3.01
N GLY A 15 -3.32 5.94 3.36
CA GLY A 15 -3.75 4.71 2.69
C GLY A 15 -3.11 4.46 1.33
N TYR A 16 -2.00 5.12 0.98
CA TYR A 16 -1.16 4.79 -0.17
C TYR A 16 0.23 4.35 0.28
N LYS A 17 0.88 3.51 -0.53
CA LYS A 17 2.27 3.08 -0.35
C LYS A 17 3.01 3.10 -1.69
N PHE A 18 4.33 3.15 -1.66
CA PHE A 18 5.13 2.94 -2.85
C PHE A 18 5.12 1.45 -3.24
N LYS A 19 5.00 1.16 -4.54
CA LYS A 19 5.33 -0.16 -5.11
C LYS A 19 6.81 -0.20 -5.46
N LYS A 20 7.37 -1.40 -5.51
CA LYS A 20 8.71 -1.61 -6.10
C LYS A 20 8.70 -1.05 -7.54
N GLY A 21 9.72 -0.28 -7.90
CA GLY A 21 9.81 0.38 -9.21
C GLY A 21 9.21 1.79 -9.30
N GLY A 22 9.00 2.50 -8.17
CA GLY A 22 8.81 3.97 -8.19
C GLY A 22 7.39 4.47 -8.44
N GLY A 23 6.36 3.62 -8.31
CA GLY A 23 4.95 4.03 -8.37
C GLY A 23 4.25 4.01 -7.01
N THR A 24 3.00 4.46 -6.96
CA THR A 24 2.15 4.47 -5.77
C THR A 24 0.93 3.57 -5.94
N VAL A 25 0.50 2.90 -4.86
CA VAL A 25 -0.66 1.99 -4.85
C VAL A 25 -1.48 2.21 -3.58
N LYS A 26 -2.81 2.17 -3.71
CA LYS A 26 -3.73 2.25 -2.56
C LYS A 26 -3.64 0.96 -1.74
N VAL A 27 -3.46 1.10 -0.43
CA VAL A 27 -3.40 -0.02 0.50
C VAL A 27 -4.83 -0.51 0.74
N SER A 28 -5.15 -1.74 0.35
CA SER A 28 -6.36 -2.40 0.80
C SER A 28 -6.16 -2.86 2.26
N MET A 29 -7.10 -2.51 3.13
CA MET A 29 -7.12 -2.93 4.54
C MET A 29 -7.44 -4.41 4.73
N THR A 30 -7.54 -5.19 3.64
CA THR A 30 -7.82 -6.62 3.67
C THR A 30 -6.63 -7.32 4.32
N LYS A 31 -6.69 -7.46 5.65
CA LYS A 31 -5.76 -8.29 6.42
C LYS A 31 -5.87 -9.69 5.85
N LYS A 32 -4.80 -10.20 5.25
CA LYS A 32 -4.73 -11.60 4.84
C LYS A 32 -4.96 -12.44 6.09
N LYS A 33 -6.07 -13.18 6.16
CA LYS A 33 -6.41 -14.05 7.30
C LYS A 33 -5.19 -14.94 7.55
N LYS A 34 -4.59 -14.86 8.74
CA LYS A 34 -3.45 -15.72 9.11
C LYS A 34 -3.98 -17.15 9.08
N THR A 35 -3.52 -17.95 8.12
CA THR A 35 -3.80 -19.39 8.11
C THR A 35 -3.11 -20.00 9.33
N PRO A 36 -3.82 -20.70 10.24
CA PRO A 36 -3.18 -21.36 11.35
C PRO A 36 -2.25 -22.44 10.78
N ARG A 37 -0.96 -22.35 11.12
CA ARG A 37 0.02 -23.38 10.76
C ARG A 37 -0.31 -24.61 11.61
N LYS A 38 -0.85 -25.66 10.98
CA LYS A 38 -0.99 -26.97 11.61
C LYS A 38 0.43 -27.45 11.94
N ARG A 39 0.83 -27.41 13.21
CA ARG A 39 2.01 -28.13 13.68
C ARG A 39 1.63 -29.62 13.58
N LYS A 40 2.34 -30.35 12.73
CA LYS A 40 2.33 -31.83 12.74
C LYS A 40 3.24 -32.29 13.87
#